data_AF-A0A670ZFY3-F1
#
_entry.id   AF-A0A670ZFY3-F1
#
_cell.length_a   1.000
_cell.length_b   1.000
_cell.length_c   1.000
_cell.angle_alpha   90.00
_cell.angle_beta   90.00
_cell.angle_gamma   90.00
#
_symmetry.space_group_name_H-M   'P 1'
#
loop_
_entity.id
_entity.type
_entity.pdbx_description
1 polymer ?
#
loop_
_entity_poly.entity_id
_entity_poly.type
_entity_poly.pdbx_seq_one_letter_code
_entity_poly.pdbx_strand_id
1 'polypeptide(L)' 'LLRFNSSEQVGEKQLPQEVIFMAWSPKRDLIALANKVGEVLLHRLANFQRVWSLPPNESTGKEVSALAWRPDGKSNV' A
#
# COMPACT_ATOMS: atom_id res chain seq x y z
N LEU A 1 16.85 -23.00 -26.54
CA LEU A 1 16.60 -22.75 -25.10
C LEU A 1 15.43 -21.78 -24.98
N LEU A 2 14.32 -22.19 -24.35
CA LEU A 2 13.25 -21.25 -24.01
C LEU A 2 13.69 -20.47 -22.76
N ARG A 3 13.77 -19.13 -22.87
CA ARG A 3 13.99 -18.26 -21.71
C ARG A 3 12.64 -17.99 -21.06
N PHE A 4 12.48 -18.42 -19.82
CA PHE A 4 11.38 -17.99 -18.98
C PHE A 4 11.83 -16.80 -18.15
N ASN A 5 10.98 -15.79 -18.03
CA ASN A 5 11.17 -14.75 -17.05
C ASN A 5 10.89 -15.33 -15.66
N SER A 6 11.78 -15.07 -14.71
CA SER A 6 11.66 -15.56 -13.32
C SER A 6 10.62 -14.80 -12.49
N SER A 7 9.95 -13.81 -13.08
CA SER A 7 8.92 -12.98 -12.43
C SER A 7 7.75 -12.71 -13.36
N GLU A 8 6.54 -12.75 -12.80
CA GLU A 8 5.30 -12.41 -13.47
C GLU A 8 4.78 -11.05 -12.98
N GLN A 9 4.34 -10.20 -13.91
CA GLN A 9 3.72 -8.92 -13.59
C GLN A 9 2.24 -9.15 -13.25
N VAL A 10 1.86 -8.85 -12.00
CA VAL A 10 0.51 -9.10 -11.46
C VAL A 10 -0.38 -7.84 -11.40
N GLY A 11 0.17 -6.68 -11.73
CA GLY A 11 -0.57 -5.42 -11.77
C GLY A 11 0.31 -4.22 -12.02
N GLU A 12 -0.30 -3.18 -12.59
CA GLU A 12 0.29 -1.85 -12.77
C GLU A 12 -0.82 -0.82 -12.58
N LYS A 13 -0.53 0.23 -11.81
CA LYS A 13 -1.50 1.30 -11.56
C LYS A 13 -0.80 2.63 -11.34
N GLN A 14 -1.21 3.64 -12.10
CA GLN A 14 -0.81 5.01 -11.83
C GLN A 14 -1.67 5.56 -10.69
N LEU A 15 -1.01 6.12 -9.66
CA LEU A 15 -1.67 6.77 -8.55
C LEU A 15 -1.69 8.29 -8.77
N PRO A 16 -2.77 8.99 -8.38
CA PRO A 16 -2.91 10.43 -8.63
C PRO A 16 -2.04 11.28 -7.71
N GLN A 17 -1.53 10.71 -6.62
CA GLN A 17 -0.73 11.40 -5.61
C GLN A 17 0.61 10.70 -5.45
N GLU A 18 1.66 11.48 -5.18
CA GLU A 18 2.99 10.96 -4.90
C GLU A 18 2.96 10.13 -3.61
N VAL A 19 3.48 8.90 -3.68
CA VAL A 19 3.60 7.99 -2.55
C VAL A 19 4.92 8.26 -1.82
N ILE A 20 4.83 8.53 -0.52
CA ILE A 20 5.98 8.85 0.35
C ILE A 20 6.41 7.67 1.24
N PHE A 21 5.47 6.78 1.58
CA PHE A 21 5.75 5.56 2.34
C PHE A 21 5.01 4.37 1.76
N MET A 22 5.64 3.20 1.84
CA MET A 22 5.09 1.92 1.40
C MET A 22 5.51 0.80 2.34
N ALA A 23 4.59 -0.08 2.69
CA ALA A 23 4.89 -1.25 3.52
C ALA A 23 4.03 -2.45 3.12
N TRP A 24 4.67 -3.59 2.83
CA TRP A 24 3.98 -4.86 2.59
C TRP A 24 3.51 -5.47 3.91
N SER A 25 2.33 -6.08 3.89
CA SER A 25 1.87 -6.91 4.99
C SER A 25 2.76 -8.15 5.10
N PRO A 26 3.25 -8.52 6.30
CA PRO A 26 4.14 -9.67 6.46
C PRO A 26 3.44 -11.02 6.26
N LYS A 27 2.10 -11.05 6.21
CA LYS A 27 1.30 -12.29 6.19
C LYS A 27 0.20 -12.34 5.14
N ARG A 28 0.00 -11.27 4.37
CA ARG A 28 -1.10 -11.14 3.42
C ARG A 28 -0.61 -10.53 2.12
N ASP A 29 -1.35 -10.71 1.05
CA ASP A 29 -1.14 -10.13 -0.27
C ASP A 29 -1.56 -8.64 -0.33
N LEU A 30 -1.10 -7.85 0.65
CA LEU A 30 -1.53 -6.48 0.87
C LEU A 30 -0.33 -5.53 0.94
N ILE A 31 -0.49 -4.33 0.38
CA ILE A 31 0.43 -3.22 0.51
C ILE A 31 -0.29 -1.99 1.06
N ALA A 32 0.27 -1.39 2.09
CA ALA A 32 -0.12 -0.08 2.59
C ALA A 32 0.73 1.00 1.92
N LEU A 33 0.10 2.10 1.55
CA LEU A 33 0.75 3.27 0.94
C LEU A 33 0.31 4.51 1.72
N ALA A 34 1.21 5.48 1.89
CA ALA A 34 0.86 6.82 2.32
C ALA A 34 1.32 7.82 1.27
N ASN A 35 0.49 8.82 0.97
CA ASN A 35 0.79 9.83 -0.03
C ASN A 35 1.09 11.20 0.58
N LYS A 36 1.62 12.11 -0.25
CA LYS A 36 1.99 13.48 0.17
C LYS A 36 0.85 14.32 0.73
N VAL A 37 -0.41 13.97 0.44
CA VAL A 37 -1.58 14.68 0.97
C VAL A 37 -2.07 14.10 2.29
N GLY A 38 -1.38 13.09 2.85
CA GLY A 38 -1.70 12.50 4.15
C GLY A 38 -2.75 11.38 4.11
N GLU A 39 -3.14 10.92 2.91
CA GLU A 39 -4.07 9.79 2.77
C GLU A 39 -3.30 8.46 2.88
N VAL A 40 -3.83 7.55 3.69
CA VAL A 40 -3.35 6.16 3.81
C VAL A 40 -4.24 5.25 2.99
N LEU A 41 -3.64 4.40 2.17
CA LEU A 41 -4.32 3.52 1.23
C LEU A 41 -3.92 2.07 1.50
N LEU A 42 -4.87 1.16 1.40
CA LEU A 42 -4.59 -0.27 1.40
C LEU A 42 -4.99 -0.90 0.07
N HIS A 43 -4.06 -1.62 -0.55
CA HIS A 43 -4.29 -2.33 -1.81
C HIS A 43 -3.97 -3.82 -1.68
N ARG A 44 -4.68 -4.64 -2.46
CA ARG A 44 -4.38 -6.04 -2.71
C ARG A 44 -3.44 -6.17 -3.91
N LEU A 45 -2.51 -7.12 -3.86
CA LEU A 45 -1.52 -7.35 -4.91
C LEU A 45 -2.17 -7.64 -6.27
N ALA A 46 -3.18 -8.51 -6.31
CA ALA A 46 -3.89 -8.85 -7.53
C ALA A 46 -4.51 -7.59 -8.17
N ASN A 47 -3.99 -7.19 -9.34
CA ASN A 47 -4.42 -6.01 -10.10
C ASN A 47 -4.35 -4.68 -9.33
N PHE A 48 -3.57 -4.62 -8.24
CA PHE A 48 -3.45 -3.42 -7.40
C PHE A 48 -4.83 -2.86 -6.96
N GLN A 49 -5.74 -3.75 -6.57
CA GLN A 49 -7.11 -3.40 -6.19
C GLN A 49 -7.12 -2.65 -4.85
N ARG A 50 -7.82 -1.51 -4.77
CA ARG A 50 -7.98 -0.78 -3.50
C ARG A 50 -8.94 -1.52 -2.57
N VAL A 51 -8.50 -1.79 -1.35
CA VAL A 51 -9.31 -2.36 -0.26
C VAL A 51 -9.99 -1.24 0.51
N TRP A 52 -9.24 -0.22 0.93
CA TRP A 52 -9.77 0.98 1.58
C TRP A 52 -8.83 2.18 1.41
N SER A 53 -9.35 3.35 1.75
CA SER A 53 -8.62 4.62 1.85
C SER A 53 -9.02 5.36 3.12
N LEU A 54 -8.05 5.95 3.80
CA LEU A 54 -8.23 6.78 4.98
C LEU A 54 -7.67 8.18 4.66
N PRO A 55 -8.54 9.16 4.34
CA PRO A 55 -8.10 10.53 4.12
C PRO A 55 -7.67 11.18 5.44
N PRO A 56 -6.80 12.20 5.39
CA PRO A 56 -6.48 13.00 6.57
C PRO A 56 -7.75 13.72 7.06
N ASN A 57 -7.86 13.88 8.37
CA ASN A 57 -8.90 14.67 9.01
C ASN A 57 -8.32 15.43 10.22
N GLU A 58 -9.15 16.22 10.89
CA GLU A 58 -8.75 17.05 12.02
C GLU A 58 -8.10 16.26 13.17
N SER A 59 -8.48 14.99 13.35
CA SER A 59 -7.96 14.13 14.42
C SER A 59 -6.70 13.35 14.06
N THR A 60 -6.44 13.08 12.77
CA THR A 60 -5.29 12.27 12.33
C THR A 60 -4.06 13.10 12.00
N GLY A 61 -4.23 14.41 11.82
CA GLY A 61 -3.19 15.27 11.24
C GLY A 61 -3.13 15.16 9.71
N LYS A 62 -2.28 15.99 9.11
CA LYS A 62 -2.15 16.14 7.64
C LYS A 62 -0.98 15.37 7.03
N GLU A 63 -0.04 14.91 7.85
CA GLU A 63 1.21 14.29 7.39
C GLU A 63 1.37 12.91 8.02
N VAL A 64 1.72 11.94 7.17
CA VAL A 64 2.10 10.60 7.61
C VAL A 64 3.62 10.55 7.65
N SER A 65 4.20 10.15 8.78
CA SER A 65 5.66 10.08 8.96
C SER A 65 6.23 8.66 8.90
N ALA A 66 5.38 7.63 9.08
CA ALA A 66 5.76 6.23 9.01
C ALA A 66 4.53 5.34 8.80
N LEU A 67 4.75 4.11 8.34
CA LEU A 67 3.77 3.02 8.30
C LEU A 67 4.36 1.79 8.95
N ALA A 68 3.58 1.08 9.78
CA ALA A 68 4.02 -0.15 10.40
C ALA A 68 2.89 -1.18 10.41
N TRP A 69 3.19 -2.39 9.96
CA TRP A 69 2.29 -3.52 10.10
C TRP A 69 2.52 -4.20 11.45
N ARG A 70 1.44 -4.53 12.15
CA ARG A 70 1.54 -5.47 13.27
C ARG A 70 2.13 -6.80 12.80
N PRO A 71 3.02 -7.45 13.56
CA PRO A 71 3.61 -8.75 13.18
C PRO A 71 2.56 -9.86 12.99
N ASP A 72 1.41 -9.76 13.68
CA ASP A 72 0.31 -10.70 13.53
C ASP A 72 -0.45 -10.55 12.20
N GLY A 73 -0.20 -9.50 11.42
CA GLY A 73 -0.85 -9.24 10.14
C GLY A 73 -2.34 -8.90 10.27
N LYS A 74 -2.81 -8.53 11.47
CA LYS A 74 -4.15 -7.96 11.66
C LYS A 74 -4.11 -6.47 11.33
N SER A 75 -5.14 -6.02 10.59
CA SER A 75 -5.20 -4.68 10.02
C SER A 75 -5.35 -3.61 11.10
N ASN A 76 -4.24 -3.04 11.54
CA ASN A 76 -4.09 -1.65 11.96
C ASN A 76 -2.74 -1.23 11.37
N VAL A 77 -2.81 -0.44 10.31
CA VAL A 77 -1.68 0.27 9.72
C VAL A 77 -1.73 1.70 10.23
#